data_AF-D7BG29-F1
#
_entry.id   AF-D7BG29-F1
#
_cell.length_a   1.000
_cell.length_b   1.000
_cell.length_c   1.000
_cell.angle_alpha   90.00
_cell.angle_beta   90.00
_cell.angle_gamma   90.00
#
_symmetry.space_group_name_H-M   'P 1'
#
loop_
_entity.id
_entity.type
_entity.pdbx_description
1 polymer ?
#
loop_
_entity_poly.entity_id
_entity_poly.type
_entity_poly.pdbx_seq_one_letter_code
_entity_poly.pdbx_strand_id
1 'polypeptide(L)'
;MEVRIPKRTLAEGLGILERVIPSRSSNPILTYLPIELGNKGLVIKGTNGEIDLEVHLPAETQGEGHVLVPAQPFFQIVRSLPGELVEMVIKNVSSAGGGMELSSANFRTQLSTASPEGYPELSFLSQSEERLPAAKLAQAITQVRYAASTEEYRAIFRGVQLELSPKGLRAVASDGFRLSRYDLPMHLVSSRKFVIPAKSADEIVRVFKDTEGEVSLGVGEGSLTLIGEAVRMSVKLMEGEFPDYGRVIPQSFILEATLSAERLRESLKRVAVLSDRNNHRVDLLFAQDRLEMVSEGDYGQGREEIALEAVGEPQLMVAFNAQYLIDALSPIEGTVRLKLSGPTSPSVVESVEDPGYLAVVVPLRV
;
A
#
# COMPACT_ATOMS: atom_id res chain seq x y z
N MET A 1 -4.64 16.25 33.04
CA MET A 1 -5.02 14.97 32.41
C MET A 1 -4.07 13.89 32.90
N GLU A 2 -4.58 12.71 33.21
CA GLU A 2 -3.79 11.55 33.64
C GLU A 2 -4.19 10.31 32.84
N VAL A 3 -3.21 9.49 32.46
CA VAL A 3 -3.41 8.27 31.66
C VAL A 3 -2.54 7.15 32.21
N ARG A 4 -3.12 5.96 32.39
CA ARG A 4 -2.40 4.71 32.63
C ARG A 4 -2.70 3.73 31.51
N ILE A 5 -1.65 3.28 30.83
CA ILE A 5 -1.76 2.42 29.65
C ILE A 5 -0.64 1.37 29.64
N PRO A 6 -0.91 0.12 29.23
CA PRO A 6 0.14 -0.85 28.97
C PRO A 6 1.11 -0.35 27.89
N LYS A 7 2.42 -0.53 28.11
CA LYS A 7 3.47 -0.15 27.16
C LYS A 7 3.23 -0.76 25.79
N ARG A 8 2.85 -2.04 25.73
CA ARG A 8 2.55 -2.75 24.48
C ARG A 8 1.47 -2.03 23.67
N THR A 9 0.33 -1.71 24.29
CA THR A 9 -0.78 -1.00 23.64
C THR A 9 -0.36 0.38 23.13
N LEU A 10 0.39 1.14 23.94
CA LEU A 10 0.89 2.46 23.52
C LEU A 10 1.88 2.36 22.36
N ALA A 11 2.82 1.41 22.42
CA ALA A 11 3.82 1.21 21.39
C ALA A 11 3.22 0.75 20.06
N GLU A 12 2.23 -0.15 20.09
CA GLU A 12 1.49 -0.58 18.90
C GLU A 12 0.77 0.59 18.25
N GLY A 13 0.02 1.38 19.03
CA GLY A 13 -0.67 2.57 18.52
C GLY A 13 0.25 3.62 17.93
N LEU A 14 1.36 3.91 18.61
CA LEU A 14 2.36 4.87 18.12
C LEU A 14 3.10 4.37 16.89
N GLY A 15 3.31 3.05 16.74
CA GLY A 15 3.94 2.47 15.56
C GLY A 15 3.15 2.70 14.26
N ILE A 16 1.82 2.83 14.37
CA ILE A 16 0.94 3.19 13.25
C ILE A 16 1.18 4.66 12.83
N LEU A 17 1.26 5.56 13.80
CA LEU A 17 1.48 6.99 13.56
C LEU A 17 2.91 7.29 13.06
N GLU A 18 3.93 6.65 13.62
CA GLU A 18 5.34 6.96 13.34
C GLU A 18 5.73 6.91 11.86
N ARG A 19 5.04 6.08 11.07
CA ARG A 19 5.32 5.93 9.64
C ARG A 19 4.69 7.01 8.78
N VAL A 20 3.56 7.55 9.21
CA VAL A 20 2.83 8.59 8.49
C VAL A 20 3.33 9.98 8.90
N ILE A 21 3.66 10.16 10.17
CA ILE A 21 4.03 11.47 10.73
C ILE A 21 5.47 11.83 10.36
N PRO A 22 5.68 12.96 9.66
CA PRO A 22 7.00 13.32 9.17
C PRO A 22 7.94 13.67 10.32
N SER A 23 9.19 13.20 10.25
CA SER A 23 10.22 13.63 11.19
C SER A 23 10.64 15.09 11.00
N ARG A 24 10.39 15.65 9.80
CA ARG A 24 10.65 17.04 9.41
C ARG A 24 9.59 17.49 8.42
N SER A 25 9.08 18.70 8.57
CA SER A 25 8.06 19.29 7.70
C SER A 25 8.30 20.78 7.53
N SER A 26 7.90 21.34 6.39
CA SER A 26 7.85 22.80 6.18
C SER A 26 6.85 23.48 7.11
N ASN A 27 5.83 22.74 7.58
CA ASN A 27 4.97 23.13 8.68
C ASN A 27 5.36 22.31 9.93
N PRO A 28 6.17 22.87 10.87
CA PRO A 28 6.70 22.13 12.02
C PRO A 28 5.63 21.55 12.94
N ILE A 29 4.42 22.14 12.97
CA ILE A 29 3.35 21.65 13.84
C ILE A 29 2.91 20.22 13.47
N LEU A 30 3.11 19.81 12.21
CA LEU A 30 2.82 18.44 11.74
C LEU A 30 3.81 17.39 12.26
N THR A 31 4.91 17.83 12.90
CA THR A 31 5.85 16.93 13.60
C THR A 31 5.41 16.61 15.03
N TYR A 32 4.24 17.10 15.44
CA TYR A 32 3.61 16.85 16.72
C TYR A 32 2.37 15.96 16.56
N LEU A 33 2.04 15.26 17.65
CA LEU A 33 0.85 14.43 17.80
C LEU A 33 -0.13 15.16 18.72
N PRO A 34 -1.34 15.50 18.26
CA PRO A 34 -2.43 15.83 19.15
C PRO A 34 -2.78 14.62 20.00
N ILE A 35 -2.82 14.83 21.32
CA ILE A 35 -3.21 13.84 22.31
C ILE A 35 -4.39 14.40 23.10
N GLU A 36 -5.46 13.64 23.16
CA GLU A 36 -6.66 13.96 23.91
C GLU A 36 -7.23 12.73 24.62
N LEU A 37 -8.10 12.95 25.61
CA LEU A 37 -8.81 11.88 26.30
C LEU A 37 -10.19 11.69 25.66
N GLY A 38 -10.44 10.48 25.15
CA GLY A 38 -11.75 10.07 24.67
C GLY A 38 -12.53 9.28 25.73
N ASN A 39 -13.79 8.95 25.42
CA ASN A 39 -14.69 8.24 26.32
C ASN A 39 -14.17 6.86 26.81
N LYS A 40 -13.27 6.23 26.05
CA LYS A 40 -12.78 4.86 26.30
C LYS A 40 -11.26 4.76 26.47
N GLY A 41 -10.55 5.89 26.53
CA GLY A 41 -9.10 5.87 26.65
C GLY A 41 -8.41 7.05 25.97
N LEU A 42 -7.19 6.83 25.52
CA LEU A 42 -6.33 7.82 24.89
C LEU A 42 -6.61 7.89 23.39
N VAL A 43 -6.72 9.10 22.84
CA VAL A 43 -6.80 9.33 21.39
C VAL A 43 -5.55 10.07 20.97
N ILE A 44 -4.84 9.50 20.00
CA ILE A 44 -3.63 10.09 19.42
C ILE A 44 -3.88 10.30 17.93
N LYS A 45 -3.67 11.52 17.47
CA LYS A 45 -3.90 11.91 16.09
C LYS A 45 -2.59 12.25 15.40
N GLY A 46 -2.64 12.35 14.09
CA GLY A 46 -1.58 13.01 13.33
C GLY A 46 -1.89 13.12 11.85
N THR A 47 -1.18 14.01 11.16
CA THR A 47 -1.29 14.18 9.71
C THR A 47 0.04 14.53 9.07
N ASN A 48 0.18 14.17 7.79
CA ASN A 48 1.24 14.68 6.92
C ASN A 48 0.71 15.57 5.79
N GLY A 49 -0.56 15.96 5.84
CA GLY A 49 -1.25 16.75 4.83
C GLY A 49 -1.91 15.93 3.71
N GLU A 50 -1.51 14.69 3.51
CA GLU A 50 -2.12 13.76 2.54
C GLU A 50 -2.89 12.62 3.21
N ILE A 51 -2.46 12.27 4.43
CA ILE A 51 -3.02 11.22 5.26
C ILE A 51 -3.26 11.79 6.66
N ASP A 52 -4.48 11.62 7.13
CA ASP A 52 -4.88 11.89 8.51
C ASP A 52 -5.09 10.56 9.23
N LEU A 53 -4.59 10.46 10.46
CA LEU A 53 -4.74 9.29 11.32
C LEU A 53 -5.30 9.69 12.68
N GLU A 54 -6.19 8.85 13.19
CA GLU A 54 -6.69 8.88 14.56
C GLU A 54 -6.63 7.47 15.12
N VAL A 55 -5.89 7.29 16.22
CA VAL A 55 -5.69 6.01 16.89
C VAL A 55 -6.32 6.08 18.28
N HIS A 56 -7.22 5.13 18.56
CA HIS A 56 -7.89 4.97 19.83
C HIS A 56 -7.24 3.85 20.63
N LEU A 57 -6.74 4.18 21.82
CA LEU A 57 -6.03 3.26 22.69
C LEU A 57 -6.80 3.10 24.01
N PRO A 58 -7.28 1.88 24.32
CA PRO A 58 -7.88 1.61 25.62
C PRO A 58 -6.89 1.91 26.75
N ALA A 59 -7.29 2.76 27.68
CA ALA A 59 -6.47 3.22 28.80
C ALA A 59 -7.35 3.67 29.95
N GLU A 60 -6.83 3.60 31.18
CA GLU A 60 -7.45 4.28 32.32
C GLU A 60 -7.12 5.77 32.24
N THR A 61 -8.14 6.63 32.24
CA THR A 61 -7.97 8.06 32.05
C THR A 61 -8.68 8.86 33.15
N GLN A 62 -8.10 9.98 33.54
CA GLN A 62 -8.70 10.91 34.51
C GLN A 62 -8.49 12.37 34.11
N GLY A 63 -9.54 13.17 34.28
CA GLY A 63 -9.59 14.58 33.93
C GLY A 63 -9.81 14.81 32.44
N GLU A 64 -9.49 16.02 31.98
CA GLU A 64 -9.61 16.44 30.58
C GLU A 64 -8.28 17.05 30.12
N GLY A 65 -8.06 17.07 28.80
CA GLY A 65 -6.89 17.68 28.22
C GLY A 65 -6.78 17.42 26.72
N HIS A 66 -6.25 18.41 26.00
CA HIS A 66 -5.87 18.32 24.61
C HIS A 66 -4.56 19.09 24.43
N VAL A 67 -3.50 18.40 24.03
CA VAL A 67 -2.16 18.99 23.87
C VAL A 67 -1.44 18.40 22.66
N LEU A 68 -0.42 19.12 22.18
CA LEU A 68 0.51 18.60 21.19
C LEU A 68 1.78 18.06 21.86
N VAL A 69 2.22 16.88 21.43
CA VAL A 69 3.46 16.24 21.89
C VAL A 69 4.42 16.03 20.72
N PRO A 70 5.73 16.36 20.84
CA PRO A 70 6.71 16.09 19.79
C PRO A 70 6.76 14.59 19.44
N ALA A 71 6.44 14.25 18.19
CA ALA A 71 6.22 12.86 17.79
C ALA A 71 7.49 12.00 17.95
N GLN A 72 8.61 12.47 17.39
CA GLN A 72 9.86 11.71 17.33
C GLN A 72 10.44 11.38 18.72
N PRO A 73 10.59 12.36 19.65
CA PRO A 73 10.98 12.04 21.03
C PRO A 73 10.01 11.08 21.70
N PHE A 74 8.70 11.24 21.48
CA PHE A 74 7.71 10.39 22.13
C PHE A 74 7.79 8.93 21.67
N PHE A 75 7.94 8.69 20.36
CA PHE A 75 8.17 7.35 19.79
C PHE A 75 9.42 6.68 20.39
N GLN A 76 10.54 7.42 20.45
CA GLN A 76 11.81 6.91 20.98
C GLN A 76 11.74 6.58 22.48
N ILE A 77 11.08 7.46 23.26
CA ILE A 77 10.89 7.23 24.70
C ILE A 77 10.04 5.98 24.91
N VAL A 78 8.85 5.88 24.30
CA VAL A 78 7.94 4.75 24.52
C VAL A 78 8.60 3.42 24.17
N ARG A 79 9.37 3.37 23.07
CA ARG A 79 10.11 2.16 22.67
C ARG A 79 11.13 1.72 23.72
N SER A 80 11.78 2.68 24.39
CA SER A 80 12.87 2.43 25.35
C SER A 80 12.42 2.27 26.81
N LEU A 81 11.12 2.40 27.11
CA LEU A 81 10.62 2.30 28.49
C LEU A 81 10.92 0.93 29.13
N PRO A 82 11.34 0.88 30.40
CA PRO A 82 11.71 -0.37 31.07
C PRO A 82 10.53 -1.14 31.69
N GLY A 83 9.38 -0.51 31.89
CA GLY A 83 8.22 -1.12 32.54
C GLY A 83 7.09 -1.46 31.57
N GLU A 84 6.21 -2.37 31.99
CA GLU A 84 5.03 -2.79 31.23
C GLU A 84 3.85 -1.81 31.33
N LEU A 85 3.86 -0.94 32.33
CA LEU A 85 2.86 0.12 32.53
C LEU A 85 3.50 1.48 32.28
N VAL A 86 2.77 2.36 31.61
CA VAL A 86 3.15 3.75 31.36
C VAL A 86 2.12 4.66 32.02
N GLU A 87 2.58 5.55 32.88
CA GLU A 87 1.77 6.62 33.45
C GLU A 87 2.16 7.94 32.79
N MET A 88 1.18 8.68 32.29
CA MET A 88 1.35 10.02 31.72
C MET A 88 0.52 11.02 32.51
N VAL A 89 1.16 12.09 32.98
CA VAL A 89 0.52 13.15 33.75
C VAL A 89 0.82 14.49 33.10
N ILE A 90 -0.22 15.21 32.70
CA ILE A 90 -0.11 16.55 32.11
C ILE A 90 -0.68 17.55 33.12
N LYS A 91 0.21 18.39 33.66
CA LYS A 91 -0.09 19.46 34.60
C LYS A 91 -0.06 20.80 33.84
N ASN A 92 -1.11 21.60 34.00
CA ASN A 92 -1.29 22.94 33.43
C ASN A 92 -1.30 23.01 31.89
N VAL A 93 -2.51 23.12 31.32
CA VAL A 93 -2.73 23.56 29.93
C VAL A 93 -2.83 25.10 29.94
N SER A 94 -1.73 25.79 30.24
CA SER A 94 -1.68 27.25 30.07
C SER A 94 -1.07 27.61 28.71
N SER A 95 -1.39 28.80 28.22
CA SER A 95 -0.99 29.35 26.91
C SER A 95 0.53 29.50 26.69
N ALA A 96 1.36 29.12 27.67
CA ALA A 96 2.83 29.21 27.62
C ALA A 96 3.52 27.85 27.36
N GLY A 97 2.77 26.77 27.15
CA GLY A 97 3.33 25.42 27.01
C GLY A 97 3.43 24.71 28.36
N GLY A 98 3.08 23.43 28.36
CA GLY A 98 3.09 22.56 29.54
C GLY A 98 4.16 21.49 29.45
N GLY A 99 4.11 20.55 30.38
CA GLY A 99 4.93 19.34 30.32
C GLY A 99 4.10 18.10 30.56
N MET A 100 4.34 17.07 29.75
CA MET A 100 3.85 15.72 29.97
C MET A 100 4.92 14.95 30.75
N GLU A 101 4.67 14.74 32.04
CA GLU A 101 5.44 13.81 32.84
C GLU A 101 5.10 12.39 32.39
N LEU A 102 6.12 11.60 32.05
CA LEU A 102 5.98 10.20 31.66
C LEU A 102 6.81 9.35 32.62
N SER A 103 6.19 8.32 33.19
CA SER A 103 6.88 7.37 34.06
C SER A 103 6.55 5.92 33.72
N SER A 104 7.55 5.05 33.90
CA SER A 104 7.42 3.60 33.72
C SER A 104 8.49 2.89 34.56
N ALA A 105 8.06 2.08 35.51
CA ALA A 105 8.93 1.52 36.55
C ALA A 105 9.81 2.60 37.22
N ASN A 106 11.14 2.47 37.16
CA ASN A 106 12.08 3.43 37.73
C ASN A 106 12.43 4.61 36.81
N PHE A 107 11.94 4.60 35.56
CA PHE A 107 12.20 5.66 34.59
C PHE A 107 11.16 6.77 34.74
N ARG A 108 11.63 8.02 34.77
CA ARG A 108 10.81 9.24 34.79
C ARG A 108 11.41 10.25 33.84
N THR A 109 10.59 10.88 33.01
CA THR A 109 11.00 11.93 32.09
C THR A 109 9.88 12.94 31.91
N GLN A 110 10.19 14.08 31.29
CA GLN A 110 9.21 15.10 30.96
C GLN A 110 9.39 15.51 29.50
N LEU A 111 8.29 15.50 28.74
CA LEU A 111 8.23 16.02 27.38
C LEU A 111 7.56 17.39 27.40
N SER A 112 8.14 18.36 26.68
CA SER A 112 7.49 19.64 26.43
C SER A 112 6.23 19.43 25.60
N THR A 113 5.14 20.10 25.97
CA THR A 113 3.90 20.11 25.20
C THR A 113 3.65 21.49 24.60
N ALA A 114 2.94 21.52 23.48
CA ALA A 114 2.49 22.75 22.84
C ALA A 114 0.96 22.86 22.84
N SER A 115 0.47 24.09 22.63
CA SER A 115 -0.95 24.35 22.42
C SER A 115 -1.45 23.67 21.14
N PRO A 116 -2.67 23.10 21.11
CA PRO A 116 -3.27 22.59 19.88
C PRO A 116 -3.69 23.69 18.90
N GLU A 117 -3.62 24.97 19.30
CA GLU A 117 -3.91 26.10 18.42
C GLU A 117 -3.03 26.06 17.15
N GLY A 118 -3.68 26.15 15.98
CA GLY A 118 -3.01 26.13 14.68
C GLY A 118 -2.73 24.72 14.15
N TYR A 119 -2.99 23.65 14.90
CA TYR A 119 -2.97 22.30 14.35
C TYR A 119 -4.16 22.12 13.39
N PRO A 120 -3.97 21.54 12.20
CA PRO A 120 -5.08 21.35 11.26
C PRO A 120 -6.16 20.45 11.85
N GLU A 121 -7.44 20.82 11.68
CA GLU A 121 -8.54 19.92 12.01
C GLU A 121 -8.53 18.72 11.07
N LEU A 122 -8.48 17.52 11.65
CA LEU A 122 -8.55 16.29 10.90
C LEU A 122 -10.01 15.92 10.68
N SER A 123 -10.40 15.75 9.41
CA SER A 123 -11.79 15.44 9.04
C SER A 123 -11.90 14.00 8.57
N PHE A 124 -12.71 13.24 9.29
CA PHE A 124 -13.05 11.86 8.96
C PHE A 124 -14.50 11.84 8.49
N LEU A 125 -14.72 11.32 7.28
CA LEU A 125 -16.07 11.12 6.78
C LEU A 125 -16.81 10.11 7.69
N SER A 126 -18.11 10.31 7.87
CA SER A 126 -18.93 9.40 8.66
C SER A 126 -18.87 7.97 8.11
N GLN A 127 -19.09 6.99 8.99
CA GLN A 127 -19.24 5.59 8.61
C GLN A 127 -20.30 5.46 7.51
N SER A 128 -19.99 4.72 6.45
CA SER A 128 -21.00 4.25 5.52
C SER A 128 -21.43 2.83 5.89
N GLU A 129 -22.54 2.39 5.29
CA GLU A 129 -22.98 0.99 5.38
C GLU A 129 -21.99 0.01 4.71
N GLU A 130 -21.07 0.52 3.88
CA GLU A 130 -20.09 -0.31 3.19
C GLU A 130 -18.98 -0.75 4.14
N ARG A 131 -18.88 -2.07 4.33
CA ARG A 131 -17.87 -2.72 5.17
C ARG A 131 -17.22 -3.85 4.42
N LEU A 132 -15.93 -4.03 4.64
CA LEU A 132 -15.17 -5.15 4.08
C LEU A 132 -14.03 -5.53 5.03
N PRO A 133 -13.54 -6.79 4.96
CA PRO A 133 -12.41 -7.20 5.79
C PRO A 133 -11.17 -6.35 5.49
N ALA A 134 -10.53 -5.83 6.53
CA ALA A 134 -9.39 -4.92 6.44
C ALA A 134 -8.21 -5.54 5.67
N ALA A 135 -7.87 -6.78 6.03
CA ALA A 135 -6.82 -7.55 5.37
C ALA A 135 -7.11 -7.81 3.88
N LYS A 136 -8.39 -7.92 3.50
CA LYS A 136 -8.81 -8.13 2.10
C LYS A 136 -8.66 -6.87 1.25
N LEU A 137 -8.98 -5.70 1.80
CA LEU A 137 -8.67 -4.42 1.16
C LEU A 137 -7.16 -4.26 0.94
N ALA A 138 -6.37 -4.53 1.99
CA ALA A 138 -4.92 -4.46 1.91
C ALA A 138 -4.35 -5.45 0.88
N GLN A 139 -4.88 -6.67 0.82
CA GLN A 139 -4.53 -7.68 -0.18
C GLN A 139 -4.77 -7.14 -1.60
N ALA A 140 -5.97 -6.63 -1.88
CA ALA A 140 -6.32 -6.14 -3.21
C ALA A 140 -5.41 -4.99 -3.69
N ILE A 141 -5.08 -4.06 -2.79
CA ILE A 141 -4.13 -2.98 -3.09
C ILE A 141 -2.73 -3.55 -3.36
N THR A 142 -2.24 -4.45 -2.50
CA THR A 142 -0.90 -5.06 -2.61
C THR A 142 -0.71 -5.75 -3.96
N GLN A 143 -1.74 -6.47 -4.42
CA GLN A 143 -1.73 -7.21 -5.68
C GLN A 143 -1.45 -6.32 -6.90
N VAL A 144 -1.88 -5.05 -6.89
CA VAL A 144 -1.76 -4.18 -8.07
C VAL A 144 -0.74 -3.06 -7.92
N ARG A 145 -0.37 -2.72 -6.69
CA ARG A 145 0.40 -1.51 -6.35
C ARG A 145 1.71 -1.37 -7.13
N TYR A 146 2.39 -2.45 -7.46
CA TYR A 146 3.66 -2.42 -8.21
C TYR A 146 3.52 -1.78 -9.60
N ALA A 147 2.32 -1.81 -10.19
CA ALA A 147 2.08 -1.29 -11.53
C ALA A 147 1.80 0.23 -11.55
N ALA A 148 1.63 0.88 -10.39
CA ALA A 148 1.47 2.33 -10.33
C ALA A 148 2.80 3.05 -10.64
N SER A 149 2.74 4.15 -11.37
CA SER A 149 3.91 4.92 -11.74
C SER A 149 4.54 5.66 -10.56
N THR A 150 5.88 5.68 -10.52
CA THR A 150 6.68 6.48 -9.60
C THR A 150 7.09 7.85 -10.18
N GLU A 151 6.80 8.09 -11.46
CA GLU A 151 7.20 9.29 -12.19
C GLU A 151 6.28 10.47 -11.86
N GLU A 152 6.83 11.59 -11.37
CA GLU A 152 6.04 12.72 -10.87
C GLU A 152 5.12 13.35 -11.92
N TYR A 153 5.52 13.32 -13.20
CA TYR A 153 4.74 13.87 -14.32
C TYR A 153 3.56 12.98 -14.75
N ARG A 154 3.45 11.73 -14.27
CA ARG A 154 2.43 10.78 -14.73
C ARG A 154 1.09 10.88 -13.99
N ALA A 155 0.52 12.09 -13.97
CA ALA A 155 -0.86 12.43 -13.57
C ALA A 155 -1.58 11.36 -12.71
N ILE A 156 -2.61 10.70 -13.26
CA ILE A 156 -3.48 9.71 -12.59
C ILE A 156 -2.85 8.32 -12.43
N PHE A 157 -1.79 8.01 -13.21
CA PHE A 157 -1.08 6.73 -13.15
C PHE A 157 -0.20 6.58 -11.91
N ARG A 158 -0.01 7.63 -11.12
CA ARG A 158 0.62 7.58 -9.79
C ARG A 158 -0.31 7.04 -8.70
N GLY A 159 -1.49 6.54 -9.06
CA GLY A 159 -2.49 6.05 -8.14
C GLY A 159 -2.90 4.60 -8.40
N VAL A 160 -3.60 4.06 -7.41
CA VAL A 160 -4.33 2.80 -7.50
C VAL A 160 -5.81 3.15 -7.57
N GLN A 161 -6.48 2.75 -8.65
CA GLN A 161 -7.93 2.87 -8.76
C GLN A 161 -8.59 1.74 -7.98
N LEU A 162 -9.55 2.08 -7.12
CA LEU A 162 -10.48 1.12 -6.52
C LEU A 162 -11.86 1.31 -7.14
N GLU A 163 -12.49 0.21 -7.52
CA GLU A 163 -13.85 0.13 -8.03
C GLU A 163 -14.66 -0.77 -7.09
N LEU A 164 -15.61 -0.16 -6.39
CA LEU A 164 -16.60 -0.85 -5.58
C LEU A 164 -17.83 -1.10 -6.46
N SER A 165 -18.39 -2.31 -6.39
CA SER A 165 -19.63 -2.67 -7.08
C SER A 165 -20.31 -3.85 -6.37
N PRO A 166 -21.59 -4.14 -6.67
CA PRO A 166 -22.26 -5.34 -6.15
C PRO A 166 -21.57 -6.68 -6.48
N LYS A 167 -20.62 -6.69 -7.43
CA LYS A 167 -19.81 -7.87 -7.78
C LYS A 167 -18.57 -8.03 -6.89
N GLY A 168 -18.16 -6.97 -6.21
CA GLY A 168 -17.00 -6.94 -5.34
C GLY A 168 -16.12 -5.71 -5.55
N LEU A 169 -14.93 -5.80 -4.98
CA LEU A 169 -13.88 -4.80 -5.09
C LEU A 169 -12.96 -5.16 -6.25
N ARG A 170 -12.69 -4.20 -7.13
CA ARG A 170 -11.60 -4.31 -8.10
C ARG A 170 -10.55 -3.25 -7.81
N ALA A 171 -9.29 -3.67 -7.76
CA ALA A 171 -8.14 -2.76 -7.73
C ALA A 171 -7.45 -2.76 -9.09
N VAL A 172 -7.00 -1.59 -9.56
CA VAL A 172 -6.27 -1.43 -10.82
C VAL A 172 -5.14 -0.43 -10.65
N ALA A 173 -3.97 -0.75 -11.22
CA ALA A 173 -2.89 0.22 -11.37
C ALA A 173 -2.17 0.01 -12.70
N SER A 174 -1.61 1.08 -13.24
CA SER A 174 -0.86 1.06 -14.50
C SER A 174 0.10 2.23 -14.56
N ASP A 175 1.19 2.05 -15.28
CA ASP A 175 2.15 3.09 -15.63
C ASP A 175 2.13 3.38 -17.14
N GLY A 176 1.24 2.75 -17.91
CA GLY A 176 1.14 2.83 -19.36
C GLY A 176 1.98 1.82 -20.14
N PHE A 177 2.97 1.16 -19.51
CA PHE A 177 3.73 0.05 -20.10
C PHE A 177 3.30 -1.32 -19.54
N ARG A 178 2.73 -1.30 -18.35
CA ARG A 178 2.13 -2.47 -17.71
C ARG A 178 0.87 -2.08 -16.96
N LEU A 179 0.05 -3.08 -16.69
CA LEU A 179 -1.16 -2.95 -15.90
C LEU A 179 -1.28 -4.15 -14.96
N SER A 180 -1.82 -3.91 -13.78
CA SER A 180 -2.25 -4.95 -12.86
C SER A 180 -3.69 -4.70 -12.46
N ARG A 181 -4.49 -5.76 -12.44
CA ARG A 181 -5.89 -5.79 -12.02
C ARG A 181 -6.07 -6.93 -11.03
N TYR A 182 -6.74 -6.63 -9.94
CA TYR A 182 -7.16 -7.64 -8.97
C TYR A 182 -8.65 -7.53 -8.72
N ASP A 183 -9.39 -8.56 -9.12
CA ASP A 183 -10.81 -8.73 -8.86
C ASP A 183 -10.98 -9.54 -7.57
N LEU A 184 -11.60 -8.92 -6.56
CA LEU A 184 -11.91 -9.58 -5.29
C LEU A 184 -13.43 -9.69 -5.12
N PRO A 185 -14.01 -10.87 -5.41
CA PRO A 185 -15.45 -11.10 -5.30
C PRO A 185 -15.92 -10.93 -3.85
N MET A 186 -16.90 -10.05 -3.66
CA MET A 186 -17.60 -9.84 -2.39
C MET A 186 -18.93 -9.11 -2.64
N HIS A 187 -19.79 -9.08 -1.64
CA HIS A 187 -21.05 -8.35 -1.72
C HIS A 187 -20.87 -6.95 -1.16
N LEU A 188 -20.89 -5.95 -2.04
CA LEU A 188 -20.87 -4.53 -1.68
C LEU A 188 -22.20 -3.88 -2.04
N VAL A 189 -22.57 -2.84 -1.32
CA VAL A 189 -23.86 -2.14 -1.51
C VAL A 189 -23.74 -1.04 -2.56
N SER A 190 -22.60 -0.35 -2.58
CA SER A 190 -22.37 0.83 -3.40
C SER A 190 -21.62 0.51 -4.71
N SER A 191 -21.84 1.37 -5.71
CA SER A 191 -21.07 1.36 -6.96
C SER A 191 -20.32 2.68 -7.10
N ARG A 192 -19.00 2.66 -6.93
CA ARG A 192 -18.14 3.86 -6.98
C ARG A 192 -16.76 3.52 -7.50
N LYS A 193 -16.11 4.48 -8.16
CA LYS A 193 -14.70 4.39 -8.58
C LYS A 193 -13.95 5.62 -8.06
N PHE A 194 -12.74 5.43 -7.57
CA PHE A 194 -11.86 6.52 -7.12
C PHE A 194 -10.40 6.08 -7.18
N VAL A 195 -9.49 7.05 -7.20
CA VAL A 195 -8.05 6.79 -7.32
C VAL A 195 -7.35 7.30 -6.07
N ILE A 196 -6.62 6.40 -5.41
CA ILE A 196 -5.81 6.71 -4.23
C ILE A 196 -4.35 6.89 -4.68
N PRO A 197 -3.62 7.92 -4.23
CA PRO A 197 -2.20 8.04 -4.49
C PRO A 197 -1.44 6.77 -4.04
N ALA A 198 -0.48 6.33 -4.84
CA ALA A 198 0.27 5.10 -4.59
C ALA A 198 0.96 5.08 -3.21
N LYS A 199 1.47 6.22 -2.74
CA LYS A 199 2.04 6.35 -1.38
C LYS A 199 0.98 6.18 -0.29
N SER A 200 -0.21 6.75 -0.48
CA SER A 200 -1.33 6.58 0.46
C SER A 200 -1.83 5.14 0.46
N ALA A 201 -1.83 4.48 -0.71
CA ALA A 201 -2.14 3.06 -0.84
C ALA A 201 -1.15 2.18 -0.05
N ASP A 202 0.16 2.51 -0.08
CA ASP A 202 1.17 1.81 0.72
C ASP A 202 0.87 1.91 2.23
N GLU A 203 0.48 3.09 2.70
CA GLU A 203 0.14 3.29 4.12
C GLU A 203 -1.16 2.58 4.52
N ILE A 204 -2.16 2.53 3.63
CA ILE A 204 -3.39 1.73 3.85
C ILE A 204 -3.00 0.26 4.05
N VAL A 205 -2.18 -0.30 3.17
CA VAL A 205 -1.72 -1.68 3.29
C VAL A 205 -1.00 -1.89 4.62
N ARG A 206 -0.08 -1.00 5.00
CA ARG A 206 0.67 -1.12 6.26
C ARG A 206 -0.23 -1.12 7.49
N VAL A 207 -1.23 -0.24 7.53
CA VAL A 207 -2.15 -0.10 8.67
C VAL A 207 -3.09 -1.30 8.76
N PHE A 208 -3.65 -1.74 7.62
CA PHE A 208 -4.78 -2.67 7.62
C PHE A 208 -4.44 -4.12 7.25
N LYS A 209 -3.24 -4.44 6.78
CA LYS A 209 -2.87 -5.82 6.37
C LYS A 209 -3.01 -6.86 7.49
N ASP A 210 -2.64 -6.50 8.71
CA ASP A 210 -2.66 -7.37 9.89
C ASP A 210 -3.84 -7.03 10.82
N THR A 211 -4.75 -6.16 10.37
CA THR A 211 -5.94 -5.81 11.14
C THR A 211 -6.99 -6.91 10.97
N GLU A 212 -7.38 -7.52 12.08
CA GLU A 212 -8.52 -8.42 12.12
C GLU A 212 -9.83 -7.64 12.08
N GLY A 213 -10.85 -8.22 11.43
CA GLY A 213 -12.18 -7.62 11.32
C GLY A 213 -12.40 -6.74 10.09
N GLU A 214 -13.45 -5.94 10.15
CA GLU A 214 -13.93 -5.11 9.04
C GLU A 214 -13.55 -3.64 9.21
N VAL A 215 -13.38 -2.96 8.07
CA VAL A 215 -13.31 -1.50 8.00
C VAL A 215 -14.53 -0.96 7.29
N SER A 216 -15.10 0.13 7.82
CA SER A 216 -16.12 0.92 7.12
C SER A 216 -15.45 1.94 6.19
N LEU A 217 -16.03 2.13 5.01
CA LEU A 217 -15.53 3.04 3.96
C LEU A 217 -16.37 4.32 3.90
N GLY A 218 -15.85 5.47 4.35
CA GLY A 218 -16.40 6.78 4.01
C GLY A 218 -15.79 7.30 2.71
N VAL A 219 -16.56 7.39 1.61
CA VAL A 219 -16.06 7.90 0.32
C VAL A 219 -16.70 9.25 0.01
N GLY A 220 -15.89 10.30 -0.04
CA GLY A 220 -16.27 11.67 -0.42
C GLY A 220 -15.73 12.05 -1.80
N GLU A 221 -15.89 13.32 -2.18
CA GLU A 221 -15.40 13.83 -3.48
C GLU A 221 -13.87 13.91 -3.56
N GLY A 222 -13.20 14.24 -2.44
CA GLY A 222 -11.75 14.45 -2.40
C GLY A 222 -11.00 13.56 -1.40
N SER A 223 -11.69 12.69 -0.65
CA SER A 223 -11.07 11.84 0.35
C SER A 223 -11.77 10.50 0.52
N LEU A 224 -10.98 9.53 0.98
CA LEU A 224 -11.42 8.23 1.45
C LEU A 224 -11.09 8.13 2.94
N THR A 225 -12.09 7.83 3.76
CA THR A 225 -11.94 7.51 5.18
C THR A 225 -12.15 6.02 5.40
N LEU A 226 -11.18 5.36 6.03
CA LEU A 226 -11.25 3.97 6.51
C LEU A 226 -11.42 3.99 8.02
N ILE A 227 -12.47 3.33 8.51
CA ILE A 227 -12.82 3.31 9.94
C ILE A 227 -12.78 1.87 10.41
N GLY A 228 -11.72 1.51 11.12
CA GLY A 228 -11.63 0.27 11.90
C GLY A 228 -12.02 0.49 13.36
N GLU A 229 -11.81 -0.53 14.19
CA GLU A 229 -12.11 -0.46 15.63
C GLU A 229 -11.16 0.48 16.39
N ALA A 230 -9.86 0.34 16.16
CA ALA A 230 -8.82 1.10 16.86
C ALA A 230 -8.27 2.28 16.04
N VAL A 231 -8.50 2.32 14.73
CA VAL A 231 -7.87 3.29 13.82
C VAL A 231 -8.88 3.88 12.85
N ARG A 232 -8.81 5.20 12.66
CA ARG A 232 -9.42 5.90 11.53
C ARG A 232 -8.30 6.50 10.68
N MET A 233 -8.40 6.31 9.38
CA MET A 233 -7.45 6.80 8.41
C MET A 233 -8.18 7.54 7.30
N SER A 234 -7.88 8.81 7.08
CA SER A 234 -8.38 9.58 5.94
C SER A 234 -7.23 9.77 4.95
N VAL A 235 -7.48 9.53 3.67
CA VAL A 235 -6.50 9.77 2.59
C VAL A 235 -7.12 10.67 1.54
N LYS A 236 -6.33 11.61 1.00
CA LYS A 236 -6.75 12.38 -0.17
C LYS A 236 -6.84 11.50 -1.41
N LEU A 237 -7.87 11.74 -2.21
CA LEU A 237 -8.06 11.12 -3.52
C LEU A 237 -7.42 11.97 -4.62
N MET A 238 -7.05 11.32 -5.71
CA MET A 238 -6.54 12.01 -6.90
C MET A 238 -7.68 12.52 -7.76
N GLU A 239 -7.53 13.73 -8.28
CA GLU A 239 -8.45 14.29 -9.27
C GLU A 239 -8.22 13.69 -10.67
N GLY A 240 -9.30 13.55 -11.43
CA GLY A 240 -9.30 13.06 -12.81
C GLY A 240 -9.82 11.63 -12.95
N GLU A 241 -9.98 11.20 -14.20
CA GLU A 241 -10.44 9.85 -14.52
C GLU A 241 -9.27 8.94 -14.88
N PHE A 242 -9.23 7.76 -14.28
CA PHE A 242 -8.33 6.70 -14.71
C PHE A 242 -8.77 6.21 -16.11
N PRO A 243 -7.84 6.03 -17.07
CA PRO A 243 -8.18 5.64 -18.43
C PRO A 243 -8.93 4.31 -18.52
N ASP A 244 -9.71 4.13 -19.57
CA ASP A 244 -10.40 2.86 -19.89
C ASP A 244 -9.38 1.76 -20.20
N TYR A 245 -8.97 1.05 -19.15
CA TYR A 245 -7.99 0.00 -19.20
C TYR A 245 -8.52 -1.28 -19.85
N GLY A 246 -9.83 -1.47 -19.96
CA GLY A 246 -10.41 -2.66 -20.58
C GLY A 246 -9.96 -2.82 -22.03
N ARG A 247 -9.71 -1.70 -22.71
CA ARG A 247 -9.27 -1.65 -24.12
C ARG A 247 -7.86 -2.16 -24.36
N VAL A 248 -6.99 -2.15 -23.34
CA VAL A 248 -5.60 -2.60 -23.48
C VAL A 248 -5.41 -4.08 -23.15
N ILE A 249 -6.42 -4.73 -22.59
CA ILE A 249 -6.39 -6.16 -22.24
C ILE A 249 -6.77 -6.98 -23.49
N PRO A 250 -5.83 -7.71 -24.10
CA PRO A 250 -6.14 -8.54 -25.27
C PRO A 250 -7.21 -9.60 -24.96
N GLN A 251 -7.99 -9.95 -25.99
CA GLN A 251 -9.07 -10.95 -25.90
C GLN A 251 -8.80 -12.18 -26.77
N SER A 252 -7.72 -12.17 -27.56
CA SER A 252 -7.34 -13.26 -28.46
C SER A 252 -5.85 -13.53 -28.30
N PHE A 253 -5.48 -14.81 -28.24
CA PHE A 253 -4.13 -15.26 -27.96
C PHE A 253 -3.74 -16.34 -28.96
N ILE A 254 -2.50 -16.28 -29.43
CA ILE A 254 -1.93 -17.25 -30.38
C ILE A 254 -1.09 -18.30 -29.67
N LEU A 255 -0.62 -18.02 -28.46
CA LEU A 255 0.14 -18.94 -27.62
C LEU A 255 -0.24 -18.75 -26.14
N GLU A 256 -0.48 -19.86 -25.45
CA GLU A 256 -0.63 -19.90 -23.99
C GLU A 256 0.44 -20.82 -23.40
N ALA A 257 1.23 -20.31 -22.46
CA ALA A 257 2.28 -21.05 -21.76
C ALA A 257 1.97 -21.14 -20.26
N THR A 258 2.12 -22.34 -19.70
CA THR A 258 1.89 -22.63 -18.27
C THR A 258 3.15 -23.17 -17.63
N LEU A 259 3.55 -22.60 -16.49
CA LEU A 259 4.77 -22.96 -15.77
C LEU A 259 4.76 -22.43 -14.32
N SER A 260 5.75 -22.82 -13.53
CA SER A 260 5.95 -22.28 -12.17
C SER A 260 6.30 -20.79 -12.22
N ALA A 261 5.52 -19.96 -11.53
CA ALA A 261 5.75 -18.52 -11.42
C ALA A 261 7.09 -18.21 -10.74
N GLU A 262 7.43 -18.95 -9.68
CA GLU A 262 8.70 -18.82 -8.97
C GLU A 262 9.88 -19.16 -9.86
N ARG A 263 9.84 -20.30 -10.58
CA ARG A 263 10.91 -20.71 -11.50
C ARG A 263 11.15 -19.66 -12.58
N LEU A 264 10.07 -19.15 -13.18
CA LEU A 264 10.16 -18.10 -14.20
C LEU A 264 10.76 -16.82 -13.61
N ARG A 265 10.27 -16.36 -12.46
CA ARG A 265 10.73 -15.14 -11.80
C ARG A 265 12.22 -15.20 -11.44
N GLU A 266 12.68 -16.32 -10.87
CA GLU A 266 14.09 -16.48 -10.52
C GLU A 266 15.00 -16.59 -11.75
N SER A 267 14.53 -17.21 -12.83
CA SER A 267 15.28 -17.27 -14.09
C SER A 267 15.40 -15.90 -14.75
N LEU A 268 14.30 -15.13 -14.79
CA LEU A 268 14.30 -13.75 -15.26
C LEU A 268 15.27 -12.88 -14.44
N LYS A 269 15.28 -13.02 -13.10
CA LYS A 269 16.23 -12.29 -12.23
C LYS A 269 17.68 -12.59 -12.59
N ARG A 270 18.03 -13.86 -12.84
CA ARG A 270 19.40 -14.26 -13.21
C ARG A 270 19.81 -13.73 -14.57
N VAL A 271 18.96 -13.92 -15.58
CA VAL A 271 19.24 -13.47 -16.96
C VAL A 271 19.33 -11.94 -17.00
N ALA A 272 18.39 -11.23 -16.37
CA ALA A 272 18.34 -9.77 -16.37
C ALA A 272 19.57 -9.06 -15.77
N VAL A 273 20.42 -9.73 -14.99
CA VAL A 273 21.68 -9.16 -14.45
C VAL A 273 22.58 -8.62 -15.57
N LEU A 274 22.57 -9.26 -16.74
CA LEU A 274 23.38 -8.89 -17.91
C LEU A 274 22.59 -8.13 -18.97
N SER A 275 21.33 -7.77 -18.71
CA SER A 275 20.52 -6.97 -19.64
C SER A 275 21.01 -5.52 -19.73
N ASP A 276 20.71 -4.87 -20.86
CA ASP A 276 20.93 -3.43 -21.03
C ASP A 276 20.30 -2.63 -19.89
N ARG A 277 21.07 -1.71 -19.30
CA ARG A 277 20.67 -0.95 -18.10
C ARG A 277 19.57 0.08 -18.36
N ASN A 278 19.32 0.45 -19.62
CA ASN A 278 18.31 1.44 -19.97
C ASN A 278 16.95 0.78 -20.19
N ASN A 279 16.90 -0.30 -20.97
CA ASN A 279 15.63 -0.93 -21.35
C ASN A 279 15.32 -2.26 -20.62
N HIS A 280 16.30 -2.85 -19.93
CA HIS A 280 16.20 -4.14 -19.24
C HIS A 280 15.63 -5.25 -20.13
N ARG A 281 16.02 -5.26 -21.40
CA ARG A 281 15.48 -6.18 -22.41
C ARG A 281 15.84 -7.62 -22.11
N VAL A 282 14.82 -8.48 -22.20
CA VAL A 282 14.95 -9.94 -22.26
C VAL A 282 14.09 -10.47 -23.40
N ASP A 283 14.70 -11.26 -24.28
CA ASP A 283 14.04 -11.97 -25.37
C ASP A 283 13.59 -13.34 -24.86
N LEU A 284 12.29 -13.62 -24.98
CA LEU A 284 11.66 -14.88 -24.60
C LEU A 284 11.32 -15.65 -25.88
N LEU A 285 11.94 -16.81 -26.05
CA LEU A 285 11.68 -17.73 -27.16
C LEU A 285 10.88 -18.92 -26.63
N PHE A 286 9.59 -18.91 -26.91
CA PHE A 286 8.67 -19.98 -26.56
C PHE A 286 8.72 -21.10 -27.60
N ALA A 287 8.80 -22.33 -27.14
CA ALA A 287 8.55 -23.55 -27.90
C ALA A 287 7.58 -24.46 -27.11
N GLN A 288 7.17 -25.60 -27.66
CA GLN A 288 6.14 -26.47 -27.05
C GLN A 288 6.47 -26.94 -25.62
N ASP A 289 7.74 -27.25 -25.34
CA ASP A 289 8.19 -27.88 -24.09
C ASP A 289 9.21 -27.04 -23.30
N ARG A 290 9.61 -25.89 -23.83
CA ARG A 290 10.66 -25.04 -23.25
C ARG A 290 10.45 -23.56 -23.55
N LEU A 291 10.92 -22.74 -22.62
CA LEU A 291 11.14 -21.31 -22.78
C LEU A 291 12.63 -21.04 -22.62
N GLU A 292 13.20 -20.44 -23.66
CA GLU A 292 14.53 -19.88 -23.62
C GLU A 292 14.44 -18.37 -23.35
N MET A 293 15.21 -17.89 -22.39
CA MET A 293 15.36 -16.47 -22.05
C MET A 293 16.77 -16.02 -22.38
N VAL A 294 16.88 -14.94 -23.15
CA VAL A 294 18.16 -14.35 -23.55
C VAL A 294 18.16 -12.86 -23.22
N SER A 295 19.25 -12.36 -22.66
CA SER A 295 19.48 -10.92 -22.54
C SER A 295 20.91 -10.58 -22.93
N GLU A 296 21.10 -9.41 -23.50
CA GLU A 296 22.41 -8.91 -23.91
C GLU A 296 22.56 -7.45 -23.48
N GLY A 297 23.74 -7.09 -23.01
CA GLY A 297 24.09 -5.74 -22.58
C GLY A 297 25.60 -5.53 -22.58
N ASP A 298 26.05 -4.36 -22.09
CA ASP A 298 27.46 -3.95 -22.15
C ASP A 298 28.45 -4.91 -21.49
N TYR A 299 27.99 -5.68 -20.50
CA TYR A 299 28.82 -6.57 -19.69
C TYR A 299 28.74 -8.05 -20.11
N GLY A 300 27.98 -8.38 -21.15
CA GLY A 300 27.88 -9.74 -21.70
C GLY A 300 26.45 -10.18 -21.97
N GLN A 301 26.27 -11.50 -22.01
CA GLN A 301 25.01 -12.15 -22.36
C GLN A 301 24.58 -13.13 -21.27
N GLY A 302 23.28 -13.10 -20.92
CA GLY A 302 22.62 -14.11 -20.09
C GLY A 302 21.77 -15.03 -20.95
N ARG A 303 21.78 -16.33 -20.66
CA ARG A 303 20.94 -17.33 -21.32
C ARG A 303 20.50 -18.39 -20.33
N GLU A 304 19.21 -18.66 -20.27
CA GLU A 304 18.66 -19.75 -19.45
C GLU A 304 17.46 -20.38 -20.15
N GLU A 305 17.35 -21.71 -20.03
CA GLU A 305 16.23 -22.48 -20.55
C GLU A 305 15.47 -23.16 -19.40
N ILE A 306 14.15 -23.05 -19.44
CA ILE A 306 13.26 -23.71 -18.47
C ILE A 306 12.15 -24.47 -19.18
N ALA A 307 11.69 -25.55 -18.56
CA ALA A 307 10.56 -26.32 -19.06
C ALA A 307 9.24 -25.56 -18.84
N LEU A 308 8.31 -25.70 -19.78
CA LEU A 308 6.94 -25.20 -19.70
C LEU A 308 5.99 -26.14 -20.46
N GLU A 309 4.69 -25.89 -20.34
CA GLU A 309 3.67 -26.47 -21.22
C GLU A 309 3.06 -25.37 -22.06
N ALA A 310 3.19 -25.44 -23.40
CA ALA A 310 2.61 -24.46 -24.31
C ALA A 310 1.58 -25.06 -25.27
N VAL A 311 0.53 -24.30 -25.53
CA VAL A 311 -0.53 -24.61 -26.50
C VAL A 311 -0.68 -23.43 -27.47
N GLY A 312 -0.86 -23.73 -28.76
CA GLY A 312 -1.01 -22.73 -29.82
C GLY A 312 0.12 -22.81 -30.84
N GLU A 313 0.64 -21.65 -31.25
CA GLU A 313 1.76 -21.55 -32.20
C GLU A 313 2.98 -22.38 -31.73
N PRO A 314 3.68 -23.07 -32.65
CA PRO A 314 4.79 -23.96 -32.28
C PRO A 314 6.02 -23.20 -31.76
N GLN A 315 6.15 -21.93 -32.15
CA GLN A 315 7.21 -21.04 -31.70
C GLN A 315 6.75 -19.59 -31.70
N LEU A 316 7.19 -18.82 -30.71
CA LEU A 316 6.98 -17.37 -30.65
C LEU A 316 8.15 -16.70 -29.94
N MET A 317 8.66 -15.62 -30.52
CA MET A 317 9.68 -14.78 -29.88
C MET A 317 9.07 -13.43 -29.52
N VAL A 318 9.24 -13.02 -28.25
CA VAL A 318 8.75 -11.73 -27.74
C VAL A 318 9.81 -11.11 -26.84
N ALA A 319 10.05 -9.81 -27.00
CA ALA A 319 10.97 -9.06 -26.16
C ALA A 319 10.21 -8.29 -25.08
N PHE A 320 10.64 -8.37 -23.83
CA PHE A 320 10.05 -7.62 -22.72
C PHE A 320 11.09 -6.85 -21.94
N ASN A 321 10.63 -5.86 -21.17
CA ASN A 321 11.39 -5.38 -20.03
C ASN A 321 11.28 -6.44 -18.91
N ALA A 322 12.42 -6.98 -18.48
CA ALA A 322 12.48 -8.06 -17.51
C ALA A 322 11.88 -7.67 -16.15
N GLN A 323 12.10 -6.43 -15.70
CA GLN A 323 11.55 -5.95 -14.43
C GLN A 323 10.03 -5.92 -14.46
N TYR A 324 9.42 -5.55 -15.60
CA TYR A 324 7.96 -5.53 -15.72
C TYR A 324 7.36 -6.94 -15.60
N LEU A 325 7.99 -7.95 -16.20
CA LEU A 325 7.58 -9.34 -16.03
C LEU A 325 7.81 -9.83 -14.60
N ILE A 326 8.98 -9.56 -14.00
CA ILE A 326 9.30 -9.96 -12.62
C ILE A 326 8.26 -9.41 -11.64
N ASP A 327 7.91 -8.12 -11.78
CA ASP A 327 6.92 -7.50 -10.91
C ASP A 327 5.52 -8.07 -11.17
N ALA A 328 5.14 -8.37 -12.43
CA ALA A 328 3.87 -9.01 -12.76
C ALA A 328 3.75 -10.46 -12.26
N LEU A 329 4.88 -11.13 -12.04
CA LEU A 329 4.94 -12.46 -11.43
C LEU A 329 5.01 -12.41 -9.90
N SER A 330 5.35 -11.25 -9.33
CA SER A 330 5.54 -11.11 -7.88
C SER A 330 4.34 -11.52 -7.03
N PRO A 331 3.08 -11.26 -7.43
CA PRO A 331 1.91 -11.60 -6.63
C PRO A 331 1.38 -13.03 -6.85
N ILE A 332 1.98 -13.78 -7.79
CA ILE A 332 1.56 -15.13 -8.13
C ILE A 332 2.37 -16.14 -7.31
N GLU A 333 1.66 -16.97 -6.55
CA GLU A 333 2.19 -18.19 -5.94
C GLU A 333 1.76 -19.40 -6.78
N GLY A 334 2.63 -20.39 -6.95
CA GLY A 334 2.32 -21.58 -7.73
C GLY A 334 2.50 -21.39 -9.24
N THR A 335 1.40 -21.50 -9.99
CA THR A 335 1.40 -21.67 -11.44
C THR A 335 0.97 -20.38 -12.15
N VAL A 336 1.78 -19.91 -13.08
CA VAL A 336 1.43 -18.79 -13.96
C VAL A 336 1.00 -19.28 -15.32
N ARG A 337 -0.01 -18.62 -15.89
CA ARG A 337 -0.38 -18.71 -17.30
C ARG A 337 -0.01 -17.42 -18.02
N LEU A 338 0.87 -17.52 -19.01
CA LEU A 338 1.23 -16.45 -19.92
C LEU A 338 0.43 -16.61 -21.20
N LYS A 339 -0.38 -15.60 -21.57
CA LYS A 339 -1.13 -15.59 -22.83
C LYS A 339 -0.59 -14.50 -23.75
N LEU A 340 -0.12 -14.89 -24.93
CA LEU A 340 0.55 -14.00 -25.87
C LEU A 340 -0.29 -13.84 -27.14
N SER A 341 -0.49 -12.58 -27.54
CA SER A 341 -1.24 -12.24 -28.76
C SER A 341 -0.36 -12.02 -29.99
N GLY A 342 0.96 -11.91 -29.81
CA GLY A 342 1.93 -11.66 -30.87
C GLY A 342 3.20 -10.97 -30.34
N PRO A 343 4.20 -10.76 -31.21
CA PRO A 343 5.52 -10.22 -30.81
C PRO A 343 5.50 -8.74 -30.40
N THR A 344 4.49 -7.97 -30.83
CA THR A 344 4.37 -6.53 -30.56
C THR A 344 3.07 -6.17 -29.85
N SER A 345 2.25 -7.16 -29.51
CA SER A 345 0.96 -6.99 -28.84
C SER A 345 1.10 -7.25 -27.34
N PRO A 346 0.36 -6.52 -26.48
CA PRO A 346 0.36 -6.78 -25.04
C PRO A 346 0.13 -8.25 -24.73
N SER A 347 0.80 -8.75 -23.68
CA SER A 347 0.63 -10.12 -23.19
C SER A 347 0.00 -10.11 -21.81
N VAL A 348 -0.77 -11.15 -21.52
CA VAL A 348 -1.50 -11.32 -20.27
C VAL A 348 -0.78 -12.34 -19.37
N VAL A 349 -0.68 -12.01 -18.09
CA VAL A 349 -0.13 -12.85 -17.03
C VAL A 349 -1.24 -13.11 -16.02
N GLU A 350 -1.61 -14.37 -15.82
CA GLU A 350 -2.68 -14.80 -14.92
C GLU A 350 -2.15 -15.82 -13.90
N SER A 351 -2.70 -15.79 -12.69
CA SER A 351 -2.52 -16.86 -11.71
C SER A 351 -3.53 -17.96 -11.95
N VAL A 352 -3.10 -19.23 -11.90
CA VAL A 352 -4.03 -20.37 -11.99
C VAL A 352 -4.75 -20.56 -10.66
N GLU A 353 -4.05 -20.35 -9.55
CA GLU A 353 -4.54 -20.54 -8.20
C GLU A 353 -5.38 -19.35 -7.69
N ASP A 354 -5.15 -18.14 -8.19
CA ASP A 354 -5.95 -16.94 -7.89
C ASP A 354 -6.46 -16.26 -9.18
N PRO A 355 -7.63 -16.70 -9.70
CA PRO A 355 -8.22 -16.15 -10.92
C PRO A 355 -8.62 -14.67 -10.85
N GLY A 356 -8.60 -14.07 -9.65
CA GLY A 356 -8.84 -12.63 -9.47
C GLY A 356 -7.69 -11.78 -10.01
N TYR A 357 -6.48 -12.33 -10.08
CA TYR A 357 -5.29 -11.61 -10.52
C TYR A 357 -5.08 -11.68 -12.03
N LEU A 358 -4.86 -10.51 -12.64
CA LEU A 358 -4.46 -10.37 -14.02
C LEU A 358 -3.46 -9.22 -14.16
N ALA A 359 -2.37 -9.44 -14.89
CA ALA A 359 -1.48 -8.39 -15.32
C ALA A 359 -1.35 -8.36 -16.85
N VAL A 360 -1.07 -7.17 -17.38
CA VAL A 360 -0.72 -6.95 -18.78
C VAL A 360 0.67 -6.36 -18.85
N VAL A 361 1.51 -6.89 -19.73
CA VAL A 361 2.84 -6.36 -20.00
C VAL A 361 2.97 -6.07 -21.49
N VAL A 362 3.34 -4.84 -21.83
CA VAL A 362 3.58 -4.42 -23.22
C VAL A 362 4.97 -4.86 -23.66
N PRO A 363 5.11 -5.59 -24.79
CA PRO A 363 6.42 -5.92 -25.34
C PRO A 363 7.24 -4.70 -25.71
N LEU A 364 8.57 -4.85 -25.67
CA LEU A 364 9.47 -3.91 -26.30
C LEU A 364 9.33 -4.01 -27.81
N ARG A 365 9.28 -2.86 -28.49
CA ARG A 365 9.33 -2.84 -29.95
C ARG A 365 10.75 -3.20 -30.38
N VAL A 366 10.85 -4.16 -31.30
CA VAL A 366 12.10 -4.57 -31.95
C VAL A 366 12.52 -3.54 -32.98
#